data_AF-B7Q973-F1
#
_entry.id   AF-B7Q973-F1
#
_cell.length_a   1.000
_cell.length_b   1.000
_cell.length_c   1.000
_cell.angle_alpha   90.00
_cell.angle_beta   90.00
_cell.angle_gamma   90.00
#
_symmetry.space_group_name_H-M   'P 1'
#
loop_
_entity.id
_entity.type
_entity.pdbx_description
1 polymer ?
#
loop_
_entity_poly.entity_id
_entity_poly.type
_entity_poly.pdbx_seq_one_letter_code
_entity_poly.pdbx_strand_id
1 'polypeptide(L)' 'DPSRQRKRKKPRVLFSQSQVFELERRFKQQKYLSAPERDHLASMLKLTSTQ' A
#
# COMPACT_ATOMS: atom_id res chain seq x y z
N ASP A 1 -30.55 17.26 20.72
CA ASP A 1 -29.50 17.44 19.71
C ASP A 1 -29.29 16.12 18.97
N PRO A 2 -29.75 15.97 17.71
CA PRO A 2 -29.74 14.70 17.02
C PRO A 2 -28.39 14.45 16.35
N SER A 3 -27.84 13.25 16.61
CA SER A 3 -26.90 12.54 15.75
C SER A 3 -25.48 13.10 15.59
N ARG A 4 -24.60 12.80 16.56
CA ARG A 4 -23.18 12.58 16.29
C ARG A 4 -23.04 11.38 15.35
N GLN A 5 -23.12 11.64 14.04
CA GLN A 5 -22.80 10.66 13.01
C GLN A 5 -21.38 10.14 13.27
N ARG A 6 -21.27 8.88 13.71
CA ARG A 6 -19.99 8.19 13.86
C ARG A 6 -19.34 8.16 12.48
N LYS A 7 -18.35 9.02 12.24
CA LYS A 7 -17.54 9.04 11.01
C LYS A 7 -17.05 7.60 10.76
N ARG A 8 -17.63 6.93 9.75
CA ARG A 8 -17.21 5.58 9.36
C ARG A 8 -15.72 5.64 9.04
N LYS A 9 -14.91 4.94 9.83
CA LYS A 9 -13.46 4.84 9.57
C LYS A 9 -13.28 4.13 8.23
N LYS A 10 -12.36 4.63 7.40
CA LYS A 10 -12.01 3.99 6.13
C LYS A 10 -11.68 2.51 6.41
N PRO A 11 -12.27 1.54 5.68
CA PRO A 11 -11.91 0.14 5.80
C PRO A 11 -10.39 -0.01 5.67
N ARG A 12 -9.77 -0.80 6.55
CA ARG A 12 -8.36 -1.14 6.37
C ARG A 12 -8.27 -2.02 5.13
N VAL A 13 -7.55 -1.54 4.12
CA VAL A 13 -7.20 -2.33 2.95
C VAL A 13 -6.00 -3.19 3.34
N LEU A 14 -6.13 -4.50 3.16
CA LEU A 14 -5.01 -5.43 3.31
C LEU A 14 -4.40 -5.69 1.93
N PHE A 15 -3.09 -5.90 1.88
CA PHE A 15 -2.42 -6.39 0.68
C PHE A 15 -2.81 -7.83 0.40
N SER A 16 -2.94 -8.19 -0.89
CA SER A 16 -3.04 -9.58 -1.30
C SER A 16 -1.73 -10.32 -1.05
N GLN A 17 -1.77 -11.65 -1.00
CA GLN A 17 -0.55 -12.45 -0.85
C GLN A 17 0.43 -12.23 -2.01
N SER A 18 -0.07 -12.01 -3.23
CA SER A 18 0.79 -11.68 -4.37
C SER A 18 1.49 -10.33 -4.21
N GLN A 19 0.80 -9.32 -3.65
CA GLN A 19 1.41 -8.02 -3.37
C GLN A 19 2.50 -8.14 -2.31
N VAL A 20 2.24 -8.85 -1.21
CA VAL A 20 3.25 -9.09 -0.15
C VAL A 20 4.46 -9.84 -0.70
N PHE A 21 4.23 -10.90 -1.50
CA PHE A 21 5.31 -11.69 -2.09
C PHE A 21 6.25 -10.84 -2.97
N GLU A 22 5.70 -10.02 -3.88
CA GLU A 22 6.52 -9.16 -4.73
C GLU A 22 7.25 -8.07 -3.93
N LEU A 23 6.63 -7.51 -2.89
CA LEU A 23 7.28 -6.56 -1.97
C LEU A 23 8.46 -7.22 -1.26
N GLU A 24 8.30 -8.44 -0.71
CA GLU A 24 9.37 -9.19 -0.07
C GLU A 24 10.49 -9.54 -1.06
N ARG A 25 10.14 -9.98 -2.27
CA ARG A 25 11.08 -10.28 -3.34
C ARG A 25 11.91 -9.05 -3.70
N ARG A 26 11.29 -7.89 -3.88
CA ARG A 26 11.98 -6.63 -4.16
C ARG A 26 12.85 -6.19 -2.99
N PHE A 27 12.36 -6.31 -1.76
CA PHE A 27 13.11 -5.94 -0.55
C PHE A 27 14.38 -6.77 -0.35
N LYS A 28 14.34 -8.07 -0.67
CA LYS A 28 15.53 -8.94 -0.65
C LYS A 28 16.60 -8.49 -1.64
N GLN A 29 16.21 -7.89 -2.77
CA GLN A 29 17.15 -7.32 -3.74
C GLN A 29 17.64 -5.94 -3.32
N GLN A 30 16.74 -5.08 -2.84
CA GLN A 30 17.02 -3.69 -2.55
C GLN A 30 16.13 -3.20 -1.39
N LYS A 31 16.74 -2.96 -0.24
CA LYS A 31 16.02 -2.55 0.99
C LYS A 31 15.43 -1.14 0.92
N TYR A 32 15.97 -0.29 0.04
CA TYR A 32 15.56 1.11 -0.10
C TYR A 32 15.38 1.48 -1.57
N LEU A 33 14.19 1.95 -1.90
CA LEU A 33 13.84 2.45 -3.22
C LEU A 33 13.83 3.98 -3.21
N SER A 34 14.30 4.59 -4.29
CA SER A 34 14.08 6.00 -4.57
C SER A 34 12.60 6.29 -4.85
N ALA A 35 12.19 7.56 -4.84
CA ALA A 35 10.81 7.93 -5.10
C ALA A 35 10.27 7.39 -6.45
N PRO A 36 10.99 7.54 -7.58
CA PRO A 36 10.52 7.00 -8.87
C PRO A 36 10.38 5.48 -8.89
N GLU A 37 11.31 4.77 -8.23
CA GLU A 37 11.26 3.31 -8.15
C GLU A 37 10.07 2.81 -7.31
N ARG A 38 9.71 3.55 -6.25
CA ARG A 38 8.49 3.27 -5.47
C ARG A 38 7.23 3.49 -6.29
N ASP A 39 7.15 4.60 -7.02
CA ASP A 39 5.99 4.91 -7.86
C ASP A 39 5.77 3.83 -8.93
N HIS A 40 6.85 3.38 -9.57
CA HIS A 40 6.79 2.30 -10.54
C HIS A 40 6.31 0.97 -9.92
N LEU A 41 6.90 0.56 -8.79
CA LEU A 41 6.52 -0.67 -8.09
C LEU A 41 5.06 -0.62 -7.62
N ALA A 42 4.63 0.51 -7.05
CA ALA A 42 3.25 0.71 -6.62
C ALA A 42 2.28 0.59 -7.80
N SER A 43 2.58 1.23 -8.94
CA SER A 43 1.78 1.10 -10.17
C SER A 43 1.66 -0.35 -10.64
N MET A 44 2.75 -1.13 -10.60
CA MET A 44 2.73 -2.54 -10.98
C MET A 44 1.86 -3.39 -10.04
N LEU A 45 1.92 -3.10 -8.74
CA LEU A 45 1.14 -3.80 -7.71
C LEU A 45 -0.30 -3.28 -7.57
N LYS A 46 -0.70 -2.30 -8.39
CA LYS A 46 -1.98 -1.58 -8.29
C LYS A 46 -2.21 -0.98 -6.89
N LEU A 47 -1.12 -0.46 -6.31
CA LEU A 47 -1.08 0.28 -5.06
C LEU A 47 -0.77 1.75 -5.34
N THR A 48 -1.04 2.61 -4.37
CA THR A 48 -0.50 3.97 -4.35
C THR A 48 0.87 3.98 -3.69
N SER A 49 1.79 4.87 -4.06
CA SER A 49 3.17 4.91 -3.53
C SER A 49 3.29 5.11 -2.00
N THR A 50 2.17 5.43 -1.34
CA THR A 50 2.06 5.62 0.11
C THR A 50 1.39 4.44 0.84
N GLN A 51 1.01 3.39 0.11
CA GLN A 51 0.58 2.10 0.67
C GLN A 51 1.80 1.18 0.79
#